data_AF-A0A4Q6BGY3-F1
#
_entry.id   AF-A0A4Q6BGY3-F1
#
_cell.length_a   1.000
_cell.length_b   1.000
_cell.length_c   1.000
_cell.angle_alpha   90.00
_cell.angle_beta   90.00
_cell.angle_gamma   90.00
#
_symmetry.space_group_name_H-M   'P 1'
#
loop_
_entity.id
_entity.type
_entity.pdbx_description
1 polymer ?
#
loop_
_entity_poly.entity_id
_entity_poly.type
_entity_poly.pdbx_seq_one_letter_code
_entity_poly.pdbx_strand_id
1 'polypeptide(L)'
;MATRSVMARMEDFFYRELMKYLALAEQKRRWNPFTDIPYAQANPESSQTLAQCVETFCAVEMYLPDFTSKMLHMIRRSRGRSWFHINWGYEESKHSLTLEGWLLASGHRTEEQREAVQAALSTLEWELPYDHPRQMVCYTMIQELGTFWNYRNLETIAAKEKDLALITGLRIISVDERVHYN
;
A
#
# COMPACT_ATOMS: atom_id res chain seq x y z
N MET A 1 2.39 22.65 -38.36
CA MET A 1 2.60 22.05 -37.03
C MET A 1 2.66 20.54 -37.19
N ALA A 2 3.77 19.88 -36.86
CA ALA A 2 3.85 18.42 -36.92
C ALA A 2 2.99 17.81 -35.81
N THR A 3 2.06 16.92 -36.18
CA THR A 3 1.21 16.19 -35.24
C THR A 3 2.07 15.31 -34.34
N ARG A 4 1.99 15.51 -33.01
CA ARG A 4 2.72 14.66 -32.04
C ARG A 4 2.34 13.18 -32.21
N SER A 5 3.31 12.28 -32.02
CA SER A 5 3.06 10.83 -32.06
C SER A 5 2.07 10.41 -30.97
N VAL A 6 1.40 9.27 -31.15
CA VAL A 6 0.48 8.70 -30.15
C VAL A 6 1.20 8.53 -28.80
N MET A 7 2.43 8.01 -28.82
CA MET A 7 3.23 7.79 -27.61
C MET A 7 3.53 9.10 -26.87
N ALA A 8 3.86 10.17 -27.59
CA ALA A 8 4.09 11.48 -26.97
C ALA A 8 2.82 12.03 -26.31
N ARG A 9 1.66 11.90 -26.96
CA ARG A 9 0.38 12.33 -26.38
C ARG A 9 -0.03 11.51 -25.16
N MET A 10 0.26 10.20 -25.17
CA MET A 10 0.03 9.34 -23.99
C MET A 10 0.95 9.73 -22.84
N GLU A 11 2.22 10.02 -23.11
CA GLU A 11 3.15 10.47 -22.07
C GLU A 11 2.73 11.82 -21.47
N ASP A 12 2.30 12.78 -22.30
CA ASP A 12 1.75 14.06 -21.83
C ASP A 12 0.52 13.83 -20.92
N PHE A 13 -0.34 12.87 -21.28
CA PHE A 13 -1.49 12.49 -20.46
C PHE A 13 -1.03 11.93 -19.11
N PHE A 14 -0.17 10.91 -19.08
CA PHE A 14 0.28 10.29 -17.83
C PHE A 14 0.99 11.30 -16.92
N TYR A 15 1.85 12.14 -17.48
CA TYR A 15 2.54 13.15 -16.69
C TYR A 15 1.58 14.18 -16.09
N ARG A 16 0.56 14.63 -16.84
CA ARG A 16 -0.46 15.54 -16.31
C ARG A 16 -1.28 14.90 -15.20
N GLU A 17 -1.69 13.63 -15.34
CA GLU A 17 -2.44 12.95 -14.30
C GLU A 17 -1.57 12.71 -13.05
N LEU A 18 -0.28 12.38 -13.20
CA LEU A 18 0.69 12.36 -12.10
C LEU A 18 0.74 13.71 -11.35
N MET A 19 0.84 14.82 -12.07
CA MET A 19 0.92 16.14 -11.42
C MET A 19 -0.34 16.47 -10.62
N LYS A 20 -1.53 16.11 -11.12
CA LYS A 20 -2.79 16.26 -10.38
C LYS A 20 -2.84 15.36 -9.16
N TYR A 21 -2.41 14.10 -9.32
CA TYR A 21 -2.34 13.12 -8.26
C TYR A 21 -1.49 13.63 -7.10
N LEU A 22 -0.25 14.06 -7.40
CA LEU A 22 0.68 14.59 -6.39
C LEU A 22 0.11 15.83 -5.71
N ALA A 23 -0.41 16.79 -6.47
CA ALA A 23 -0.98 18.01 -5.90
C ALA A 23 -2.14 17.71 -4.92
N LEU A 24 -3.00 16.75 -5.24
CA LEU A 24 -4.07 16.32 -4.34
C LEU A 24 -3.55 15.54 -3.14
N ALA A 25 -2.54 14.68 -3.33
CA ALA A 25 -1.90 13.93 -2.26
C ALA A 25 -1.31 14.87 -1.20
N GLU A 26 -0.48 15.82 -1.63
CA GLU A 26 0.17 16.81 -0.74
C GLU A 26 -0.86 17.64 0.04
N GLN A 27 -2.00 17.96 -0.56
CA GLN A 27 -3.02 18.79 0.09
C GLN A 27 -3.90 18.03 1.07
N LYS A 28 -4.14 16.73 0.86
CA LYS A 28 -5.25 16.01 1.52
C LYS A 28 -4.91 14.64 2.09
N ARG A 29 -3.85 13.99 1.63
CA ARG A 29 -3.56 12.57 1.93
C ARG A 29 -2.16 12.30 2.46
N ARG A 30 -1.28 13.31 2.58
CA ARG A 30 0.01 13.07 3.24
C ARG A 30 -0.21 12.88 4.73
N TRP A 31 -0.07 11.62 5.14
CA TRP A 31 -0.10 11.19 6.52
C TRP A 31 1.25 10.58 6.93
N ASN A 32 1.54 10.65 8.22
CA ASN A 32 2.74 10.17 8.87
C ASN A 32 2.41 8.97 9.78
N PRO A 33 2.97 7.77 9.52
CA PRO A 33 2.65 6.58 10.28
C PRO A 33 3.09 6.66 11.74
N PHE A 34 4.00 7.56 12.11
CA PHE A 34 4.54 7.69 13.46
C PHE A 34 3.75 8.66 14.35
N THR A 35 2.93 9.54 13.75
CA THR A 35 2.22 10.60 14.49
C THR A 35 0.71 10.58 14.30
N ASP A 36 0.24 10.11 13.15
CA ASP A 36 -1.18 10.21 12.80
C ASP A 36 -1.97 8.97 13.24
N ILE A 37 -1.28 7.92 13.66
CA ILE A 37 -1.86 6.69 14.20
C ILE A 37 -1.74 6.70 15.72
N PRO A 38 -2.85 6.59 16.48
CA PRO A 38 -2.81 6.67 17.93
C PRO A 38 -2.45 5.31 18.55
N TYR A 39 -1.23 4.79 18.31
CA TYR A 39 -0.81 3.46 18.75
C TYR A 39 -1.00 3.20 20.26
N ALA A 40 -0.90 4.22 21.10
CA ALA A 40 -1.18 4.11 22.54
C ALA A 40 -2.64 3.72 22.87
N GLN A 41 -3.53 3.76 21.88
CA GLN A 41 -4.94 3.35 21.95
C GLN A 41 -5.21 2.04 21.21
N ALA A 42 -4.16 1.26 20.90
CA ALA A 42 -4.30 -0.11 20.43
C ALA A 42 -4.93 -0.96 21.54
N ASN A 43 -5.85 -1.84 21.17
CA ASN A 43 -6.58 -2.67 22.12
C ASN A 43 -5.90 -4.04 22.25
N PRO A 44 -5.27 -4.38 23.40
CA PRO A 44 -4.62 -5.68 23.61
C PRO A 44 -5.61 -6.84 23.73
N GLU A 45 -6.89 -6.55 23.98
CA GLU A 45 -7.96 -7.55 24.08
C GLU A 45 -8.61 -7.85 22.72
N SER A 46 -8.07 -7.29 21.62
CA SER A 46 -8.52 -7.63 20.26
C SER A 46 -8.31 -9.12 19.98
N SER A 47 -9.08 -9.67 19.05
CA SER A 47 -9.07 -11.10 18.79
C SER A 47 -7.76 -11.54 18.11
N GLN A 48 -7.27 -12.72 18.49
CA GLN A 48 -6.09 -13.30 17.83
C GLN A 48 -6.31 -13.51 16.32
N THR A 49 -7.56 -13.77 15.90
CA THR A 49 -7.92 -13.85 14.49
C THR A 49 -7.75 -12.51 13.77
N LEU A 50 -8.18 -11.40 14.37
CA LEU A 50 -7.94 -10.07 13.81
C LEU A 50 -6.43 -9.81 13.68
N ALA A 51 -5.66 -10.13 14.72
CA ALA A 51 -4.20 -9.98 14.70
C ALA A 51 -3.54 -10.81 13.58
N GLN A 52 -3.97 -12.06 13.38
CA GLN A 52 -3.48 -12.92 12.30
C GLN A 52 -3.83 -12.38 10.91
N CYS A 53 -5.04 -11.84 10.73
CA CYS A 53 -5.42 -11.20 9.48
C CYS A 53 -4.54 -9.98 9.20
N VAL A 54 -4.32 -9.12 10.20
CA VAL A 54 -3.43 -7.95 10.05
C VAL A 54 -2.00 -8.36 9.71
N GLU A 55 -1.45 -9.37 10.39
CA GLU A 55 -0.11 -9.91 10.08
C GLU A 55 -0.03 -10.50 8.67
N THR A 56 -1.10 -11.13 8.20
CA THR A 56 -1.14 -11.69 6.83
C THR A 56 -1.04 -10.58 5.79
N PHE A 57 -1.79 -9.48 5.94
CA PHE A 57 -1.69 -8.34 5.02
C PHE A 57 -0.36 -7.62 5.17
N CYS A 58 0.14 -7.46 6.39
CA CYS A 58 1.47 -6.95 6.65
C CYS A 58 2.55 -7.75 5.91
N ALA A 59 2.45 -9.08 5.90
CA ALA A 59 3.36 -9.96 5.17
C ALA A 59 3.27 -9.77 3.64
N VAL A 60 2.09 -9.46 3.10
CA VAL A 60 1.93 -9.11 1.67
C VAL A 60 2.66 -7.80 1.37
N GLU A 61 2.49 -6.77 2.21
CA GLU A 61 3.13 -5.47 2.04
C GLU A 61 4.66 -5.54 2.08
N MET A 62 5.24 -6.56 2.74
CA MET A 62 6.70 -6.75 2.77
C MET A 62 7.30 -7.11 1.41
N TYR A 63 6.49 -7.56 0.43
CA TYR A 63 6.95 -7.78 -0.95
C TYR A 63 7.03 -6.49 -1.78
N LEU A 64 6.84 -5.32 -1.16
CA LEU A 64 6.99 -4.02 -1.81
C LEU A 64 8.30 -3.84 -2.61
N PRO A 65 9.47 -4.34 -2.17
CA PRO A 65 10.69 -4.29 -3.00
C PRO A 65 10.52 -4.98 -4.36
N ASP A 66 9.81 -6.10 -4.42
CA ASP A 66 9.54 -6.83 -5.66
C ASP A 66 8.50 -6.10 -6.52
N PHE A 67 7.40 -5.65 -5.90
CA PHE A 67 6.35 -4.89 -6.58
C PHE A 67 6.91 -3.62 -7.23
N THR A 68 7.79 -2.91 -6.51
CA THR A 68 8.41 -1.68 -6.99
C THR A 68 9.46 -1.96 -8.06
N SER A 69 10.46 -2.78 -7.77
CA SER A 69 11.60 -2.99 -8.67
C SER A 69 11.18 -3.59 -10.01
N LYS A 70 10.40 -4.68 -10.00
CA LYS A 70 9.99 -5.41 -11.20
C LYS A 70 9.09 -4.57 -12.09
N MET A 71 8.08 -3.88 -11.52
CA MET A 71 7.20 -3.00 -12.28
C MET A 71 7.95 -1.78 -12.83
N LEU A 72 8.83 -1.16 -12.04
CA LEU A 72 9.58 0.01 -12.47
C LEU A 72 10.43 -0.30 -13.70
N HIS A 73 11.07 -1.47 -13.74
CA HIS A 73 11.79 -1.93 -14.92
C HIS A 73 10.92 -2.00 -16.19
N MET A 74 9.66 -2.44 -16.06
CA MET A 74 8.71 -2.53 -17.17
C MET A 74 8.26 -1.16 -17.69
N ILE A 75 8.08 -0.17 -16.81
CA ILE A 75 7.46 1.12 -17.16
C ILE A 75 8.45 2.28 -17.26
N ARG A 76 9.75 2.06 -17.02
CA ARG A 76 10.80 3.11 -16.95
C ARG A 76 10.89 4.07 -18.13
N ARG A 77 10.37 3.70 -19.30
CA ARG A 77 10.37 4.55 -20.51
C ARG A 77 9.30 5.63 -20.47
N SER A 78 8.30 5.51 -19.59
CA SER A 78 7.28 6.53 -19.36
C SER A 78 7.60 7.25 -18.05
N ARG A 79 7.81 8.56 -18.11
CA ARG A 79 8.13 9.37 -16.92
C ARG A 79 6.91 9.47 -16.01
N GLY A 80 5.75 9.78 -16.57
CA GLY A 80 4.50 9.86 -15.82
C GLY A 80 4.20 8.58 -15.04
N ARG A 81 4.35 7.41 -15.68
CA ARG A 81 4.12 6.11 -15.02
C ARG A 81 5.20 5.75 -14.01
N SER A 82 6.48 5.91 -14.37
CA SER A 82 7.58 5.54 -13.48
C SER A 82 7.63 6.40 -12.21
N TRP A 83 7.38 7.70 -12.32
CA TRP A 83 7.35 8.59 -11.16
C TRP A 83 6.10 8.39 -10.30
N PHE A 84 4.95 8.09 -10.92
CA PHE A 84 3.78 7.63 -10.17
C PHE A 84 4.11 6.39 -9.34
N HIS A 85 4.74 5.38 -9.96
CA HIS A 85 5.08 4.12 -9.28
C HIS A 85 6.07 4.28 -8.14
N ILE A 86 7.01 5.22 -8.27
CA ILE A 86 7.93 5.57 -7.17
C ILE A 86 7.17 6.21 -6.01
N ASN A 87 6.24 7.14 -6.29
CA ASN A 87 5.40 7.73 -5.26
C ASN A 87 4.46 6.70 -4.60
N TRP A 88 3.84 5.84 -5.41
CA TRP A 88 3.04 4.71 -4.94
C TRP A 88 3.86 3.86 -3.97
N GLY A 89 5.07 3.47 -4.34
CA GLY A 89 5.93 2.67 -3.45
C GLY A 89 6.27 3.37 -2.14
N TYR A 90 6.40 4.69 -2.12
CA TYR A 90 6.52 5.44 -0.87
C TYR A 90 5.24 5.40 -0.03
N GLU A 91 4.06 5.56 -0.66
CA GLU A 91 2.78 5.48 0.03
C GLU A 91 2.55 4.08 0.64
N GLU A 92 2.78 3.02 -0.13
CA GLU A 92 2.70 1.61 0.30
C GLU A 92 3.65 1.30 1.46
N SER A 93 4.87 1.86 1.45
CA SER A 93 5.83 1.61 2.54
C SER A 93 5.30 2.01 3.92
N LYS A 94 4.33 2.94 3.97
CA LYS A 94 3.70 3.35 5.23
C LYS A 94 2.65 2.37 5.72
N HIS A 95 2.09 1.55 4.83
CA HIS A 95 1.04 0.58 5.18
C HIS A 95 1.63 -0.52 6.05
N SER A 96 2.71 -1.18 5.59
CA SER A 96 3.44 -2.17 6.41
C SER A 96 3.89 -1.60 7.74
N LEU A 97 4.50 -0.40 7.75
CA LEU A 97 4.89 0.28 9.00
C LEU A 97 3.72 0.46 9.98
N THR A 98 2.52 0.75 9.47
CA THR A 98 1.33 0.96 10.30
C THR A 98 0.76 -0.34 10.84
N LEU A 99 0.72 -1.38 10.00
CA LEU A 99 0.25 -2.71 10.41
C LEU A 99 1.23 -3.34 11.42
N GLU A 100 2.54 -3.26 11.18
CA GLU A 100 3.57 -3.68 12.14
C GLU A 100 3.49 -2.88 13.44
N GLY A 101 3.39 -1.54 13.33
CA GLY A 101 3.29 -0.67 14.49
C GLY A 101 2.10 -1.01 15.38
N TRP A 102 0.95 -1.35 14.80
CA TRP A 102 -0.20 -1.81 15.56
C TRP A 102 0.03 -3.19 16.20
N LEU A 103 0.58 -4.18 15.47
CA LEU A 103 0.83 -5.52 16.01
C LEU A 103 1.72 -5.50 17.26
N LEU A 104 2.73 -4.63 17.26
CA LEU A 104 3.61 -4.41 18.41
C LEU A 104 2.89 -3.63 19.53
N ALA A 105 2.22 -2.53 19.19
CA ALA A 105 1.58 -1.66 20.17
C ALA A 105 0.41 -2.34 20.90
N SER A 106 -0.32 -3.22 20.23
CA SER A 106 -1.38 -4.03 20.85
C SER A 106 -0.83 -5.19 21.68
N GLY A 107 0.46 -5.50 21.58
CA GLY A 107 1.08 -6.66 22.24
C GLY A 107 0.73 -8.01 21.61
N HIS A 108 0.11 -8.03 20.42
CA HIS A 108 -0.20 -9.28 19.72
C HIS A 108 1.04 -9.94 19.12
N ARG A 109 2.07 -9.15 18.82
CA ARG A 109 3.39 -9.65 18.42
C ARG A 109 4.48 -9.00 19.25
N THR A 110 5.54 -9.76 19.51
CA THR A 110 6.79 -9.22 20.04
C THR A 110 7.72 -8.79 18.92
N GLU A 111 8.76 -8.04 19.26
CA GLU A 111 9.79 -7.62 18.32
C GLU A 111 10.47 -8.84 17.66
N GLU A 112 10.74 -9.88 18.44
CA GLU A 112 11.37 -11.11 17.94
C GLU A 112 10.47 -11.86 16.95
N GLN A 113 9.14 -11.85 17.18
CA GLN A 113 8.18 -12.44 16.25
C GLN A 113 8.12 -11.65 14.94
N ARG A 114 8.11 -10.32 15.02
CA ARG A 114 8.16 -9.43 13.85
C ARG A 114 9.43 -9.69 13.02
N GLU A 115 10.59 -9.72 13.65
CA GLU A 115 11.87 -9.99 12.99
C GLU A 115 11.91 -11.39 12.36
N ALA A 116 11.36 -12.41 13.03
CA ALA A 116 11.29 -13.76 12.49
C ALA A 116 10.45 -13.84 11.20
N VAL A 117 9.30 -13.14 11.16
CA VAL A 117 8.46 -13.06 9.97
C VAL A 117 9.19 -12.33 8.84
N GLN A 118 9.81 -11.17 9.12
CA GLN A 118 10.59 -10.42 8.14
C GLN A 118 11.75 -11.24 7.57
N ALA A 119 12.49 -11.93 8.42
CA ALA A 119 13.59 -12.80 8.00
C ALA A 119 13.09 -13.92 7.09
N ALA A 120 11.97 -14.57 7.44
CA ALA A 120 11.38 -15.62 6.60
C ALA A 120 10.97 -15.09 5.22
N LEU A 121 10.26 -13.96 5.18
CA LEU A 121 9.77 -13.37 3.93
C LEU A 121 10.90 -12.83 3.04
N SER A 122 12.00 -12.33 3.63
CA SER A 122 13.17 -11.86 2.87
C SER A 122 13.87 -12.93 2.03
N THR A 123 13.58 -14.21 2.29
CA THR A 123 14.10 -15.34 1.50
C THR A 123 13.20 -15.73 0.33
N LEU A 124 12.01 -15.13 0.27
CA LEU A 124 11.01 -15.37 -0.76
C LEU A 124 10.98 -14.19 -1.74
N GLU A 125 10.49 -14.45 -2.94
CA GLU A 125 10.39 -13.46 -4.00
C GLU A 125 9.00 -13.57 -4.63
N TRP A 126 8.33 -12.43 -4.78
CA TRP A 126 7.10 -12.36 -5.55
C TRP A 126 7.42 -12.23 -7.04
N GLU A 127 6.83 -13.10 -7.86
CA GLU A 127 7.02 -13.07 -9.31
C GLU A 127 5.92 -12.35 -10.06
N LEU A 128 6.31 -11.68 -11.14
CA LEU A 128 5.36 -11.02 -12.03
C LEU A 128 4.40 -12.07 -12.62
N PRO A 129 3.07 -11.91 -12.44
CA PRO A 129 2.09 -12.81 -13.05
C PRO A 129 1.99 -12.61 -14.56
N TYR A 130 2.41 -11.45 -15.07
CA TYR A 130 2.39 -11.10 -16.48
C TYR A 130 3.63 -10.30 -16.88
N ASP A 131 4.14 -10.53 -18.09
CA ASP A 131 5.32 -9.85 -18.65
C ASP A 131 4.97 -8.60 -19.48
N HIS A 132 3.68 -8.35 -19.71
CA HIS A 132 3.22 -7.23 -20.51
C HIS A 132 2.70 -6.07 -19.62
N PRO A 133 3.18 -4.81 -19.80
CA PRO A 133 2.81 -3.67 -18.96
C PRO A 133 1.31 -3.37 -18.85
N ARG A 134 0.52 -3.65 -19.90
CA ARG A 134 -0.94 -3.50 -19.85
C ARG A 134 -1.64 -4.56 -19.00
N GLN A 135 -1.18 -5.81 -19.06
CA GLN A 135 -1.74 -6.87 -18.22
C GLN A 135 -1.42 -6.62 -16.75
N MET A 136 -0.19 -6.16 -16.47
CA MET A 136 0.22 -5.73 -15.15
C MET A 136 -0.59 -4.55 -14.60
N VAL A 137 -1.00 -3.59 -15.44
CA VAL A 137 -1.94 -2.53 -15.01
C VAL A 137 -3.30 -3.11 -14.63
N CYS A 138 -3.88 -4.01 -15.44
CA CYS A 138 -5.16 -4.64 -15.07
C CYS A 138 -5.03 -5.47 -13.78
N TYR A 139 -3.92 -6.19 -13.63
CA TYR A 139 -3.63 -6.97 -12.42
C TYR A 139 -3.56 -6.08 -11.19
N THR A 140 -2.73 -5.03 -11.23
CA THR A 140 -2.57 -4.09 -10.10
C THR A 140 -3.90 -3.41 -9.76
N MET A 141 -4.66 -2.92 -10.73
CA MET A 141 -6.00 -2.36 -10.47
C MET A 141 -6.93 -3.34 -9.74
N ILE A 142 -6.87 -4.64 -10.05
CA ILE A 142 -7.69 -5.64 -9.32
C ILE A 142 -7.17 -5.84 -7.89
N GLN A 143 -5.85 -5.88 -7.70
CA GLN A 143 -5.24 -6.00 -6.38
C GLN A 143 -5.63 -4.81 -5.49
N GLU A 144 -5.45 -3.58 -5.96
CA GLU A 144 -5.78 -2.32 -5.28
C GLU A 144 -7.26 -2.24 -4.86
N LEU A 145 -8.17 -2.72 -5.72
CA LEU A 145 -9.59 -2.79 -5.36
C LEU A 145 -9.86 -3.85 -4.28
N GLY A 146 -9.13 -4.97 -4.34
CA GLY A 146 -9.22 -6.05 -3.37
C GLY A 146 -8.72 -5.62 -1.99
N THR A 147 -7.53 -5.04 -1.91
CA THR A 147 -6.91 -4.47 -0.70
C THR A 147 -7.78 -3.38 -0.09
N PHE A 148 -8.34 -2.47 -0.89
CA PHE A 148 -9.34 -1.49 -0.42
C PHE A 148 -10.47 -2.15 0.37
N TRP A 149 -11.12 -3.17 -0.22
CA TRP A 149 -12.23 -3.86 0.45
C TRP A 149 -11.78 -4.66 1.67
N ASN A 150 -10.60 -5.28 1.61
CA ASN A 150 -10.03 -6.00 2.74
C ASN A 150 -9.81 -5.07 3.94
N TYR A 151 -9.12 -3.95 3.75
CA TYR A 151 -8.87 -2.99 4.82
C TYR A 151 -10.16 -2.37 5.33
N ARG A 152 -11.14 -2.09 4.46
CA ARG A 152 -12.42 -1.54 4.91
C ARG A 152 -13.25 -2.53 5.74
N ASN A 153 -13.19 -3.81 5.39
CA ASN A 153 -13.84 -4.88 6.15
C ASN A 153 -13.14 -5.12 7.49
N LEU A 154 -11.80 -5.14 7.50
CA LEU A 154 -11.02 -5.22 8.74
C LEU A 154 -11.30 -4.03 9.66
N GLU A 155 -11.45 -2.82 9.12
CA GLU A 155 -11.81 -1.62 9.91
C GLU A 155 -13.15 -1.81 10.62
N THR A 156 -14.11 -2.46 9.96
CA THR A 156 -15.42 -2.77 10.55
C THR A 156 -15.31 -3.78 11.70
N ILE A 157 -14.38 -4.74 11.60
CA ILE A 157 -14.11 -5.70 12.67
C ILE A 157 -13.41 -5.00 13.84
N ALA A 158 -12.35 -4.23 13.56
CA ALA A 158 -11.65 -3.42 14.56
C ALA A 158 -12.60 -2.46 15.31
N ALA A 159 -13.59 -1.89 14.62
CA ALA A 159 -14.62 -1.07 15.24
C ALA A 159 -15.51 -1.83 16.22
N LYS A 160 -15.87 -3.09 15.92
CA LYS A 160 -16.61 -3.96 16.85
C LYS A 160 -15.76 -4.31 18.07
N GLU A 161 -14.46 -4.48 17.86
CA GLU A 161 -13.47 -4.77 18.90
C GLU A 161 -12.95 -3.51 19.61
N LYS A 162 -13.46 -2.32 19.24
CA LYS A 162 -13.14 -1.01 19.85
C LYS A 162 -11.65 -0.65 19.82
N ASP A 163 -10.92 -1.08 18.79
CA ASP A 163 -9.50 -0.75 18.62
C ASP A 163 -9.33 0.55 17.81
N LEU A 164 -9.13 1.68 18.50
CA LEU A 164 -9.07 2.98 17.82
C LEU A 164 -7.82 3.15 16.95
N ALA A 165 -6.68 2.59 17.37
CA ALA A 165 -5.44 2.65 16.60
C ALA A 165 -5.63 1.95 15.26
N LEU A 166 -6.16 0.73 15.27
CA LEU A 166 -6.37 -0.05 14.07
C LEU A 166 -7.45 0.53 13.16
N ILE A 167 -8.56 1.02 13.73
CA ILE A 167 -9.60 1.72 12.94
C ILE A 167 -8.99 2.91 12.17
N THR A 168 -8.13 3.69 12.84
CA THR A 168 -7.50 4.87 12.25
C THR A 168 -6.54 4.47 11.13
N GLY A 169 -5.65 3.50 11.40
CA GLY A 169 -4.69 3.00 10.42
C GLY A 169 -5.37 2.42 9.18
N LEU A 170 -6.30 1.47 9.37
CA LEU A 170 -7.00 0.81 8.26
C LEU A 170 -7.82 1.79 7.42
N ARG A 171 -8.43 2.80 8.04
CA ARG A 171 -9.18 3.82 7.30
C ARG A 171 -8.26 4.62 6.38
N ILE A 172 -7.14 5.11 6.91
CA ILE A 172 -6.19 5.91 6.14
C ILE A 172 -5.58 5.08 5.00
N ILE A 173 -5.14 3.85 5.29
CA ILE A 173 -4.64 2.89 4.30
C ILE A 173 -5.68 2.68 3.20
N SER A 174 -6.93 2.36 3.55
CA SER A 174 -7.98 2.12 2.55
C SER A 174 -8.25 3.33 1.64
N VAL A 175 -8.01 4.56 2.10
CA VAL A 175 -8.14 5.74 1.25
C VAL A 175 -7.03 5.79 0.20
N ASP A 176 -5.80 5.40 0.56
CA ASP A 176 -4.69 5.32 -0.38
C ASP A 176 -4.98 4.27 -1.47
N GLU A 177 -5.32 3.04 -1.08
CA GLU A 177 -5.71 1.94 -2.00
C GLU A 177 -6.81 2.36 -2.99
N ARG A 178 -7.84 3.04 -2.47
CA ARG A 178 -8.95 3.51 -3.31
C ARG A 178 -8.49 4.52 -4.34
N VAL A 179 -7.50 5.33 -4.01
CA VAL A 179 -6.94 6.36 -4.89
C VAL A 179 -5.90 5.78 -5.85
N HIS A 180 -5.17 4.75 -5.47
CA HIS A 180 -4.30 3.99 -6.38
C HIS A 180 -5.08 3.22 -7.44
N TYR A 181 -6.26 2.71 -7.08
CA TYR A 181 -7.19 2.08 -8.01
C TYR A 181 -7.75 3.01 -9.09
N ASN A 182 -8.06 4.27 -8.74
CA ASN A 182 -8.82 5.21 -9.60
C ASN A 182 -7.95 5.90 -10.67
#